data_AF-A0A0P4ZIP0-F1
#
_entry.id   AF-A0A0P4ZIP0-F1
#
_cell.length_a   1.000
_cell.length_b   1.000
_cell.length_c   1.000
_cell.angle_alpha   90.00
_cell.angle_beta   90.00
_cell.angle_gamma   90.00
#
_symmetry.space_group_name_H-M   'P 1'
#
loop_
_entity.id
_entity.type
_entity.pdbx_description
1 polymer ?
#
loop_
_entity_poly.entity_id
_entity_poly.type
_entity_poly.pdbx_seq_one_letter_code
_entity_poly.pdbx_strand_id
1 'polypeptide(L)'
;MVKLTAEVIHLSHQYTNAIKERELDLRGYKIPVIENLGATLDQFDTIDFSDNDIRKLDGFPLLRRIKSLLLNNNRILRIAEGLGEVIPNLETLVLTNNHIQELGDLDPLAEFSKLTYLSLLSNPVANKQHYRSYVINKLPSLRVLDFRKVKLKEREAARDLFKSKKGKVLAKEIAQKSKFLSAEMGNKAPIGGASAEEARAIREAVANASTLEEVERLNQMLRAGVVPGKATKSPSKNGNANGEDMEEEEDEPIEN
;
A
#
# COMPACT_ATOMS: atom_id res chain seq x y z
N MET A 1 -7.61 5.10 17.07
CA MET A 1 -7.32 5.65 15.73
C MET A 1 -7.74 7.10 15.81
N VAL A 2 -6.79 8.03 15.73
CA VAL A 2 -7.06 9.47 15.85
C VAL A 2 -7.09 10.06 14.44
N LYS A 3 -8.14 10.81 14.12
CA LYS A 3 -8.22 11.54 12.86
C LYS A 3 -7.27 12.73 12.90
N LEU A 4 -6.52 12.99 11.82
CA LEU A 4 -5.66 14.18 11.75
C LEU A 4 -6.53 15.41 11.48
N THR A 5 -6.94 16.09 12.55
CA THR A 5 -7.74 17.32 12.46
C THR A 5 -6.87 18.56 12.55
N ALA A 6 -7.43 19.71 12.18
CA ALA A 6 -6.78 21.00 12.40
C ALA A 6 -6.45 21.21 13.88
N GLU A 7 -7.34 20.83 14.79
CA GLU A 7 -7.11 20.96 16.24
C GLU A 7 -5.89 20.16 16.71
N VAL A 8 -5.74 18.90 16.26
CA VAL A 8 -4.56 18.09 16.55
C VAL A 8 -3.30 18.81 16.09
N ILE A 9 -3.28 19.36 14.87
CA ILE A 9 -2.12 20.09 14.33
C ILE A 9 -1.77 21.31 15.20
N HIS A 10 -2.75 22.10 15.62
CA HIS A 10 -2.50 23.31 16.42
C HIS A 10 -2.00 23.00 17.83
N LEU A 11 -2.48 21.92 18.44
CA LEU A 11 -2.11 21.50 19.80
C LEU A 11 -0.82 20.67 19.84
N SER A 12 -0.36 20.17 18.69
CA SER A 12 0.86 19.37 18.58
C SER A 12 2.12 20.20 18.86
N HIS A 13 3.17 19.52 19.31
CA HIS A 13 4.43 20.17 19.66
C HIS A 13 5.09 20.75 18.40
N GLN A 14 5.54 21.99 18.49
CA GLN A 14 6.15 22.74 17.40
C GLN A 14 7.43 23.37 17.91
N TYR A 15 8.55 23.11 17.25
CA TYR A 15 9.85 23.52 17.75
C TYR A 15 10.87 23.69 16.63
N THR A 16 12.04 24.22 16.96
CA THR A 16 13.20 24.20 16.06
C THR A 16 14.03 22.97 16.37
N ASN A 17 14.18 22.07 15.39
CA ASN A 17 14.88 20.81 15.57
C ASN A 17 16.42 20.99 15.57
N ALA A 18 17.14 19.87 15.77
CA ALA A 18 18.60 19.88 15.91
C ALA A 18 19.37 20.42 14.68
N ILE A 19 18.75 20.39 13.50
CA ILE A 19 19.33 20.94 12.26
C ILE A 19 18.82 22.35 11.93
N LYS A 20 18.15 23.01 12.89
CA LYS A 20 17.62 24.37 12.79
C LYS A 20 16.44 24.53 11.82
N GLU A 21 15.68 23.46 11.61
CA GLU A 21 14.44 23.48 10.83
C GLU A 21 13.22 23.61 11.75
N ARG A 22 12.15 24.28 11.29
CA ARG A 22 10.89 24.33 12.03
C ARG A 22 10.14 23.01 11.83
N GLU A 23 9.94 22.28 12.92
CA GLU A 23 9.38 20.94 12.93
C GLU A 23 8.02 20.89 13.63
N LEU A 24 7.09 20.16 13.02
CA LEU A 24 5.82 19.76 13.63
C LEU A 24 5.89 18.29 14.03
N ASP A 25 5.70 18.00 15.32
CA ASP A 25 5.71 16.65 15.87
C ASP A 25 4.28 16.07 15.87
N LEU A 26 4.04 15.07 15.02
CA LEU A 26 2.80 14.30 14.94
C LEU A 26 3.06 12.82 15.28
N ARG A 27 4.07 12.52 16.11
CA ARG A 27 4.40 11.13 16.46
C ARG A 27 3.35 10.46 17.34
N GLY A 28 3.13 9.16 17.15
CA GLY A 28 2.43 8.33 18.13
C GLY A 28 0.91 8.53 18.25
N TYR A 29 0.28 9.33 17.39
CA TYR A 29 -1.16 9.61 17.46
C TYR A 29 -2.04 8.50 16.89
N LYS A 30 -1.47 7.44 16.30
CA LYS A 30 -2.21 6.38 15.59
C LYS A 30 -3.05 6.98 14.45
N ILE A 31 -2.46 7.93 13.73
CA ILE A 31 -3.04 8.60 12.57
C ILE A 31 -3.09 7.59 11.41
N PRO A 32 -4.26 7.36 10.80
CA PRO A 32 -4.39 6.39 9.72
C PRO A 32 -4.25 6.98 8.31
N VAL A 33 -4.52 8.28 8.18
CA VAL A 33 -4.62 9.01 6.92
C VAL A 33 -4.05 10.41 7.12
N ILE A 34 -3.24 10.85 6.17
CA ILE A 34 -2.76 12.24 6.12
C ILE A 34 -3.88 13.09 5.51
N GLU A 35 -4.33 14.10 6.23
CA GLU A 35 -5.38 15.02 5.80
C GLU A 35 -5.28 16.33 6.60
N ASN A 36 -6.02 17.36 6.17
CA ASN A 36 -6.15 18.63 6.89
C ASN A 36 -4.83 19.40 7.13
N LEU A 37 -3.76 19.05 6.41
CA LEU A 37 -2.47 19.73 6.50
C LEU A 37 -2.50 21.19 6.05
N GLY A 38 -3.59 21.69 5.50
CA GLY A 38 -3.78 23.12 5.24
C GLY A 38 -3.74 23.95 6.53
N ALA A 39 -4.08 23.35 7.67
CA ALA A 39 -3.96 23.98 9.00
C ALA A 39 -2.52 24.30 9.40
N THR A 40 -1.52 23.71 8.73
CA THR A 40 -0.09 24.02 8.98
C THR A 40 0.34 25.38 8.43
N LEU A 41 -0.47 25.98 7.54
CA LEU A 41 -0.22 27.27 6.89
C LEU A 41 1.14 27.35 6.17
N ASP A 42 1.67 26.22 5.68
CA ASP A 42 2.96 26.11 4.98
C ASP A 42 4.16 26.67 5.77
N GLN A 43 4.11 26.56 7.10
CA GLN A 43 5.09 27.18 7.97
C GLN A 43 6.20 26.24 8.47
N PHE A 44 6.18 24.95 8.12
CA PHE A 44 7.12 23.95 8.62
C PHE A 44 8.07 23.47 7.52
N ASP A 45 9.32 23.28 7.93
CA ASP A 45 10.38 22.69 7.10
C ASP A 45 10.37 21.16 7.23
N THR A 46 10.08 20.65 8.44
CA THR A 46 9.96 19.20 8.73
C THR A 46 8.58 18.88 9.33
N ILE A 47 8.00 17.74 8.92
CA ILE A 47 6.88 17.12 9.65
C ILE A 47 7.27 15.70 10.02
N ASP A 48 7.11 15.36 11.31
CA ASP A 48 7.35 14.02 11.81
C ASP A 48 6.04 13.26 12.06
N PHE A 49 5.82 12.23 11.25
CA PHE A 49 4.69 11.30 11.31
C PHE A 49 5.09 9.92 11.86
N SER A 50 6.24 9.79 12.51
CA SER A 50 6.73 8.50 12.99
C SER A 50 5.75 7.84 13.99
N ASP A 51 5.72 6.51 14.02
CA ASP A 51 4.90 5.73 14.95
C ASP A 51 3.38 5.98 14.79
N ASN A 52 2.91 6.00 13.54
CA ASN A 52 1.49 6.12 13.20
C ASN A 52 1.01 4.90 12.37
N ASP A 53 -0.26 4.91 11.98
CA ASP A 53 -0.90 3.83 11.22
C ASP A 53 -1.15 4.20 9.75
N ILE A 54 -0.37 5.14 9.20
CA ILE A 54 -0.57 5.70 7.86
C ILE A 54 -0.34 4.61 6.81
N ARG A 55 -1.32 4.43 5.91
CA ARG A 55 -1.26 3.38 4.87
C ARG A 55 -0.85 3.85 3.50
N LYS A 56 -1.00 5.15 3.23
CA LYS A 56 -0.73 5.76 1.94
C LYS A 56 -0.06 7.11 2.16
N LEU A 57 1.00 7.38 1.41
CA LEU A 57 1.59 8.70 1.35
C LEU A 57 0.79 9.53 0.33
N ASP A 58 -0.14 10.33 0.83
CA ASP A 58 -1.03 11.20 0.06
C ASP A 58 -1.61 12.33 0.94
N GLY A 59 -2.65 13.02 0.46
CA GLY A 59 -3.42 13.97 1.29
C GLY A 59 -2.74 15.29 1.62
N PHE A 60 -1.62 15.61 0.94
CA PHE A 60 -0.94 16.89 1.08
C PHE A 60 -1.62 17.99 0.25
N PRO A 61 -1.88 19.19 0.82
CA PRO A 61 -2.13 20.38 0.05
C PRO A 61 -0.81 20.93 -0.52
N LEU A 62 -0.87 22.04 -1.26
CA LEU A 62 0.32 22.74 -1.70
C LEU A 62 1.10 23.30 -0.50
N LEU A 63 2.26 22.70 -0.20
CA LEU A 63 3.17 23.09 0.87
C LEU A 63 4.57 23.26 0.28
N ARG A 64 4.97 24.51 0.05
CA ARG A 64 6.23 24.86 -0.60
C ARG A 64 7.39 24.82 0.38
N ARG A 65 7.15 24.94 1.67
CA ARG A 65 8.22 25.05 2.67
C ARG A 65 8.75 23.69 3.11
N ILE A 66 7.92 22.64 3.06
CA ILE A 66 8.32 21.30 3.51
C ILE A 66 9.51 20.80 2.70
N LYS A 67 10.55 20.38 3.43
CA LYS A 67 11.77 19.76 2.92
C LYS A 67 11.96 18.34 3.44
N SER A 68 11.45 18.04 4.63
CA SER A 68 11.69 16.76 5.29
C SER A 68 10.40 16.12 5.77
N LEU A 69 10.20 14.84 5.42
CA LEU A 69 9.12 14.01 5.93
C LEU A 69 9.70 12.77 6.63
N LEU A 70 9.38 12.63 7.91
CA LEU A 70 9.78 11.48 8.72
C LEU A 70 8.56 10.60 8.93
N LEU A 71 8.56 9.38 8.37
CA LEU A 71 7.43 8.45 8.38
C LEU A 71 7.88 7.07 8.89
N ASN A 72 8.77 7.04 9.89
CA ASN A 72 9.25 5.79 10.47
C ASN A 72 8.08 5.00 11.08
N ASN A 73 8.17 3.67 11.07
CA ASN A 73 7.23 2.80 11.79
C ASN A 73 5.76 3.09 11.43
N ASN A 74 5.45 3.08 10.14
CA ASN A 74 4.09 3.26 9.62
C ASN A 74 3.67 2.03 8.80
N ARG A 75 2.49 2.10 8.17
CA ARG A 75 1.93 1.02 7.36
C ARG A 75 1.89 1.37 5.88
N ILE A 76 2.79 2.23 5.41
CA ILE A 76 2.71 2.79 4.06
C ILE A 76 2.93 1.68 3.05
N LEU A 77 1.94 1.50 2.19
CA LEU A 77 1.89 0.49 1.13
C LEU A 77 2.00 1.12 -0.26
N ARG A 78 1.58 2.38 -0.38
CA ARG A 78 1.50 3.13 -1.64
C ARG A 78 1.89 4.58 -1.46
N ILE A 79 2.45 5.13 -2.54
CA ILE A 79 2.75 6.55 -2.70
C ILE A 79 1.82 7.07 -3.80
N ALA A 80 1.15 8.19 -3.57
CA ALA A 80 0.31 8.81 -4.58
C ALA A 80 1.13 9.45 -5.70
N GLU A 81 0.55 9.47 -6.90
CA GLU A 81 1.02 10.27 -8.03
C GLU A 81 0.60 11.73 -7.84
N GLY A 82 1.33 12.66 -8.45
CA GLY A 82 1.10 14.11 -8.34
C GLY A 82 1.66 14.76 -7.06
N LEU A 83 2.36 14.01 -6.21
CA LEU A 83 2.93 14.57 -4.98
C LEU A 83 4.03 15.60 -5.27
N GLY A 84 4.77 15.45 -6.38
CA GLY A 84 5.79 16.42 -6.78
C GLY A 84 5.23 17.81 -7.06
N GLU A 85 3.93 17.95 -7.37
CA GLU A 85 3.27 19.23 -7.62
C GLU A 85 2.87 19.94 -6.33
N VAL A 86 2.49 19.19 -5.30
CA VAL A 86 1.98 19.74 -4.04
C VAL A 86 3.05 19.92 -2.97
N ILE A 87 4.12 19.11 -2.96
CA ILE A 87 5.28 19.29 -2.08
C ILE A 87 6.59 19.38 -2.90
N PRO A 88 6.73 20.41 -3.75
CA PRO A 88 7.77 20.47 -4.79
C PRO A 88 9.20 20.61 -4.25
N ASN A 89 9.36 20.96 -2.97
CA ASN A 89 10.65 21.21 -2.34
C ASN A 89 11.11 20.11 -1.39
N LEU A 90 10.49 18.93 -1.45
CA LEU A 90 10.90 17.78 -0.64
C LEU A 90 12.34 17.34 -0.98
N GLU A 91 13.21 17.33 0.03
CA GLU A 91 14.63 16.96 -0.05
C GLU A 91 14.92 15.63 0.67
N THR A 92 14.22 15.37 1.76
CA THR A 92 14.43 14.21 2.65
C THR A 92 13.12 13.46 2.88
N LEU A 93 13.12 12.17 2.56
CA LEU A 93 12.00 11.26 2.83
C LEU A 93 12.48 10.01 3.55
N VAL A 94 11.99 9.80 4.78
CA VAL A 94 12.34 8.64 5.59
C VAL A 94 11.11 7.75 5.72
N LEU A 95 11.16 6.59 5.06
CA LEU A 95 10.11 5.56 5.05
C LEU A 95 10.57 4.28 5.75
N THR A 96 11.51 4.36 6.67
CA THR A 96 12.04 3.20 7.40
C THR A 96 10.91 2.43 8.11
N ASN A 97 10.95 1.11 8.03
CA ASN A 97 9.96 0.22 8.67
C ASN A 97 8.51 0.53 8.23
N ASN A 98 8.26 0.35 6.93
CA ASN A 98 6.96 0.45 6.28
C ASN A 98 6.67 -0.81 5.46
N HIS A 99 5.59 -0.80 4.67
CA HIS A 99 5.05 -1.98 3.99
C HIS A 99 5.06 -1.83 2.46
N ILE A 100 6.02 -1.10 1.90
CA ILE A 100 6.18 -0.97 0.44
C ILE A 100 6.76 -2.28 -0.10
N GLN A 101 6.05 -2.90 -1.05
CA GLN A 101 6.33 -4.28 -1.46
C GLN A 101 7.07 -4.38 -2.80
N GLU A 102 6.62 -3.66 -3.82
CA GLU A 102 7.12 -3.81 -5.17
C GLU A 102 7.90 -2.58 -5.65
N LEU A 103 8.83 -2.79 -6.60
CA LEU A 103 9.65 -1.69 -7.11
C LEU A 103 8.82 -0.65 -7.86
N GLY A 104 7.76 -1.08 -8.56
CA GLY A 104 6.86 -0.15 -9.25
C GLY A 104 6.08 0.76 -8.30
N ASP A 105 5.95 0.39 -7.01
CA ASP A 105 5.29 1.25 -6.01
C ASP A 105 6.12 2.49 -5.68
N LEU A 106 7.41 2.49 -6.02
CA LEU A 106 8.35 3.60 -5.83
C LEU A 106 8.37 4.58 -7.02
N ASP A 107 7.74 4.24 -8.15
CA ASP A 107 7.75 5.09 -9.36
C ASP A 107 7.28 6.53 -9.12
N PRO A 108 6.24 6.80 -8.29
CA PRO A 108 5.81 8.17 -8.01
C PRO A 108 6.89 9.05 -7.35
N LEU A 109 7.89 8.46 -6.69
CA LEU A 109 9.00 9.23 -6.10
C LEU A 109 9.81 10.00 -7.16
N ALA A 110 9.76 9.59 -8.43
CA ALA A 110 10.46 10.25 -9.53
C ALA A 110 9.95 11.68 -9.80
N GLU A 111 8.76 12.02 -9.30
CA GLU A 111 8.20 13.37 -9.40
C GLU A 111 8.95 14.38 -8.51
N PHE A 112 9.60 13.92 -7.43
CA PHE A 112 10.33 14.78 -6.51
C PHE A 112 11.72 15.17 -7.06
N SER A 113 11.74 16.22 -7.89
CA SER A 113 12.96 16.72 -8.53
C SER A 113 14.09 17.11 -7.55
N LYS A 114 13.75 17.45 -6.31
CA LYS A 114 14.69 17.87 -5.25
C LYS A 114 15.01 16.79 -4.22
N LEU A 115 14.43 15.59 -4.32
CA LEU A 115 14.68 14.52 -3.36
C LEU A 115 16.14 14.06 -3.43
N THR A 116 16.89 14.29 -2.35
CA THR A 116 18.31 13.93 -2.26
C THR A 116 18.58 12.82 -1.23
N TYR A 117 17.70 12.67 -0.25
CA TYR A 117 17.83 11.68 0.81
C TYR A 117 16.59 10.79 0.90
N LEU A 118 16.78 9.48 0.76
CA LEU A 118 15.71 8.48 0.87
C LEU A 118 16.15 7.34 1.78
N SER A 119 15.29 6.95 2.72
CA SER A 119 15.44 5.70 3.47
C SER A 119 14.21 4.83 3.24
N LEU A 120 14.43 3.59 2.82
CA LEU A 120 13.42 2.55 2.62
C LEU A 120 13.81 1.28 3.40
N LEU A 121 14.77 1.37 4.32
CA LEU A 121 15.16 0.28 5.20
C LEU A 121 13.95 -0.37 5.86
N SER A 122 14.03 -1.68 6.07
CA SER A 122 12.95 -2.46 6.69
C SER A 122 11.61 -2.38 5.95
N ASN A 123 11.63 -2.17 4.63
CA ASN A 123 10.49 -2.43 3.76
C ASN A 123 10.73 -3.71 2.94
N PRO A 124 9.70 -4.51 2.60
CA PRO A 124 9.87 -5.69 1.75
C PRO A 124 10.54 -5.39 0.40
N VAL A 125 10.30 -4.20 -0.19
CA VAL A 125 10.91 -3.77 -1.45
C VAL A 125 12.45 -3.72 -1.40
N ALA A 126 13.05 -3.48 -0.23
CA ALA A 126 14.50 -3.40 -0.07
C ALA A 126 15.21 -4.74 -0.33
N ASN A 127 14.48 -5.86 -0.20
CA ASN A 127 15.00 -7.21 -0.44
C ASN A 127 14.84 -7.68 -1.91
N LYS A 128 14.21 -6.86 -2.77
CA LYS A 128 13.97 -7.22 -4.17
C LYS A 128 15.28 -7.17 -4.98
N GLN A 129 15.38 -8.03 -5.99
CA GLN A 129 16.50 -7.99 -6.92
C GLN A 129 16.58 -6.65 -7.63
N HIS A 130 17.80 -6.17 -7.86
CA HIS A 130 18.08 -4.87 -8.49
C HIS A 130 17.49 -3.65 -7.78
N TYR A 131 16.98 -3.77 -6.54
CA TYR A 131 16.36 -2.70 -5.77
C TYR A 131 17.16 -1.40 -5.82
N ARG A 132 18.42 -1.45 -5.38
CA ARG A 132 19.28 -0.27 -5.31
C ARG A 132 19.53 0.36 -6.68
N SER A 133 19.83 -0.44 -7.69
CA SER A 133 20.05 0.04 -9.06
C SER A 133 18.78 0.65 -9.65
N TYR A 134 17.62 0.04 -9.39
CA TYR A 134 16.32 0.52 -9.85
C TYR A 134 16.02 1.90 -9.28
N VAL A 135 16.15 2.07 -7.97
CA VAL A 135 15.92 3.35 -7.27
C VAL A 135 16.90 4.42 -7.76
N ILE A 136 18.19 4.11 -7.88
CA ILE A 136 19.20 5.07 -8.37
C ILE A 136 18.93 5.52 -9.80
N ASN A 137 18.46 4.60 -10.66
CA ASN A 137 18.14 4.91 -12.05
C ASN A 137 16.86 5.75 -12.17
N LYS A 138 15.85 5.48 -11.33
CA LYS A 138 14.59 6.22 -11.30
C LYS A 138 14.71 7.60 -10.66
N LEU A 139 15.59 7.76 -9.68
CA LEU A 139 15.78 8.99 -8.90
C LEU A 139 17.16 9.61 -9.19
N PRO A 140 17.30 10.41 -10.27
CA PRO A 140 18.58 10.98 -10.66
C PRO A 140 19.14 12.00 -9.65
N SER A 141 18.28 12.69 -8.91
CA SER A 141 18.61 13.68 -7.87
C SER A 141 19.16 13.05 -6.58
N LEU A 142 18.92 11.75 -6.37
CA LEU A 142 19.22 11.08 -5.11
C LEU A 142 20.72 11.01 -4.81
N ARG A 143 21.12 11.46 -3.61
CA ARG A 143 22.52 11.48 -3.15
C ARG A 143 22.79 10.41 -2.10
N VAL A 144 21.81 10.11 -1.25
CA VAL A 144 21.91 9.10 -0.19
C VAL A 144 20.68 8.21 -0.25
N LEU A 145 20.92 6.89 -0.28
CA LEU A 145 19.89 5.87 -0.21
C LEU A 145 20.23 4.92 0.93
N ASP A 146 19.32 4.75 1.88
CA ASP A 146 19.45 3.86 3.04
C ASP A 146 20.72 4.14 3.84
N PHE A 147 20.95 5.43 4.15
CA PHE A 147 22.15 5.91 4.85
C PHE A 147 23.48 5.65 4.11
N ARG A 148 23.44 5.23 2.85
CA ARG A 148 24.61 4.98 2.01
C ARG A 148 24.65 5.95 0.83
N LYS A 149 25.77 6.67 0.70
CA LYS A 149 26.02 7.59 -0.42
C LYS A 149 25.92 6.84 -1.75
N VAL A 150 25.21 7.41 -2.71
CA VAL A 150 25.14 6.94 -4.10
C VAL A 150 26.41 7.39 -4.81
N LYS A 151 27.23 6.44 -5.24
CA LYS A 151 28.47 6.73 -5.99
C LYS A 151 28.20 6.85 -7.49
N LEU A 152 29.06 7.60 -8.20
CA LEU A 152 28.96 7.75 -9.65
C LEU A 152 29.01 6.41 -10.39
N LYS A 153 29.90 5.49 -9.99
CA LYS A 153 30.00 4.14 -10.56
C LYS A 153 28.70 3.35 -10.48
N GLU A 154 27.97 3.46 -9.36
CA GLU A 154 26.67 2.79 -9.19
C GLU A 154 25.62 3.41 -10.13
N ARG A 155 25.66 4.74 -10.30
CA ARG A 155 24.74 5.45 -11.19
C ARG A 155 24.97 5.09 -12.66
N GLU A 156 26.22 5.00 -13.09
CA GLU A 156 26.58 4.57 -14.44
C GLU A 156 26.15 3.11 -14.68
N ALA A 157 26.47 2.20 -13.76
CA ALA A 157 26.06 0.80 -13.85
C ALA A 157 24.53 0.63 -13.90
N ALA A 158 23.79 1.36 -13.07
CA ALA A 158 22.33 1.35 -13.07
C ALA A 158 21.75 1.87 -14.40
N ARG A 159 22.29 2.98 -14.91
CA ARG A 159 21.90 3.53 -16.21
C ARG A 159 22.15 2.53 -17.33
N ASP A 160 23.33 1.92 -17.36
CA ASP A 160 23.72 1.02 -18.44
C ASP A 160 22.90 -0.28 -18.40
N LEU A 161 22.57 -0.78 -17.19
CA LEU A 161 21.67 -1.91 -16.99
C LEU A 161 20.31 -1.67 -17.64
N PHE A 162 19.68 -0.51 -17.39
CA PHE A 162 18.30 -0.23 -17.84
C PHE A 162 18.21 0.45 -19.22
N LYS A 163 19.30 0.95 -19.79
CA LYS A 163 19.32 1.60 -21.11
C LYS A 163 19.17 0.61 -22.27
N SER A 164 19.70 -0.61 -22.12
CA SER A 164 19.71 -1.63 -23.18
C SER A 164 18.29 -2.15 -23.52
N LYS A 165 18.10 -2.74 -24.71
CA LYS A 165 16.80 -3.36 -25.08
C LYS A 165 16.37 -4.42 -24.06
N LYS A 166 17.31 -5.26 -23.61
CA LYS A 166 17.09 -6.26 -22.55
C LYS A 166 16.78 -5.60 -21.21
N GLY A 167 17.51 -4.54 -20.86
CA GLY A 167 17.29 -3.73 -19.67
C GLY A 167 15.90 -3.11 -19.59
N LYS A 168 15.33 -2.67 -20.72
CA LYS A 168 13.96 -2.15 -20.78
C LYS A 168 12.92 -3.23 -20.53
N VAL A 169 13.15 -4.46 -20.98
CA VAL A 169 12.28 -5.60 -20.68
C VAL A 169 12.36 -5.95 -19.20
N LEU A 170 13.58 -6.06 -18.66
CA LEU A 170 13.81 -6.27 -17.23
C LEU A 170 13.13 -5.19 -16.38
N ALA A 171 13.28 -3.92 -16.76
CA ALA A 171 12.65 -2.80 -16.06
C ALA A 171 11.13 -2.94 -16.02
N LYS A 172 10.49 -3.38 -17.11
CA LYS A 172 9.04 -3.62 -17.13
C LYS A 172 8.63 -4.81 -16.27
N GLU A 173 9.43 -5.87 -16.27
CA GLU A 173 9.17 -7.07 -15.48
C GLU A 173 9.25 -6.80 -13.98
N ILE A 174 10.25 -6.03 -13.55
CA ILE A 174 10.47 -5.73 -12.13
C ILE A 174 9.68 -4.51 -11.64
N ALA A 175 9.23 -3.60 -12.52
CA ALA A 175 8.40 -2.44 -12.18
C ALA A 175 6.92 -2.79 -11.94
N GLN A 176 6.62 -4.04 -11.55
CA GLN A 176 5.27 -4.39 -11.17
C GLN A 176 4.87 -3.56 -9.95
N LYS A 177 3.62 -3.07 -9.96
CA LYS A 177 3.00 -2.45 -8.79
C LYS A 177 2.26 -3.52 -8.02
N SER A 178 2.21 -3.39 -6.71
CA SER A 178 1.48 -4.34 -5.86
C SER A 178 -0.03 -4.27 -6.14
N LYS A 179 -0.63 -5.45 -6.34
CA LYS A 179 -2.07 -5.62 -6.57
C LYS A 179 -2.78 -5.62 -5.22
N PHE A 180 -3.21 -4.45 -4.76
CA PHE A 180 -4.08 -4.37 -3.60
C PHE A 180 -5.53 -4.50 -4.04
N LEU A 181 -6.23 -5.46 -3.43
CA LEU A 181 -7.69 -5.46 -3.41
C LEU A 181 -8.11 -4.24 -2.57
N SER A 182 -8.50 -3.16 -3.24
CA SER A 182 -9.14 -2.04 -2.57
C SER A 182 -10.45 -2.54 -1.99
N ALA A 183 -10.50 -2.74 -0.68
CA ALA A 183 -11.75 -2.72 0.08
C ALA A 183 -12.22 -1.26 0.18
N GLU A 184 -12.44 -0.62 -0.97
CA GLU A 184 -13.21 0.60 -1.11
C GLU A 184 -14.56 0.15 -1.68
N MET A 185 -15.60 0.22 -0.84
CA MET A 185 -16.99 0.18 -1.27
C MET A 185 -17.24 1.39 -2.18
N GLY A 186 -16.99 1.22 -3.47
CA GLY A 186 -17.16 2.26 -4.47
C GLY A 186 -17.12 1.67 -5.87
N ASN A 187 -18.30 1.31 -6.38
CA ASN A 187 -18.62 1.04 -7.78
C ASN A 187 -17.44 0.67 -8.70
N LYS A 188 -17.01 -0.59 -8.65
CA LYS A 188 -16.38 -1.23 -9.81
C LYS A 188 -17.17 -2.48 -10.19
N ALA A 189 -17.45 -2.57 -11.48
CA ALA A 189 -18.15 -3.67 -12.13
C ALA A 189 -17.59 -5.03 -11.70
N PRO A 190 -18.45 -6.06 -11.59
CA PRO A 190 -18.04 -7.33 -11.02
C PRO A 190 -16.97 -8.00 -11.88
N ILE A 191 -15.95 -8.45 -11.15
CA ILE A 191 -14.92 -9.40 -11.56
C ILE A 191 -15.62 -10.64 -12.15
N GLY A 192 -15.08 -11.12 -13.28
CA GLY A 192 -15.70 -12.09 -14.16
C GLY A 192 -16.24 -13.35 -13.48
N GLY A 193 -17.41 -13.77 -13.96
CA GLY A 193 -18.02 -15.07 -13.66
C GLY A 193 -19.52 -15.04 -13.41
N ALA A 194 -20.13 -13.87 -13.18
CA ALA A 194 -21.57 -13.75 -12.97
C ALA A 194 -22.25 -13.03 -14.15
N SER A 195 -23.30 -13.62 -14.70
CA SER A 195 -24.18 -12.99 -15.70
C SER A 195 -24.68 -11.63 -15.17
N ALA A 196 -24.92 -10.66 -16.06
CA ALA A 196 -25.49 -9.36 -15.68
C ALA A 196 -26.83 -9.50 -14.92
N GLU A 197 -27.55 -10.60 -15.15
CA GLU A 197 -28.78 -10.98 -14.44
C GLU A 197 -28.50 -11.45 -13.01
N GLU A 198 -27.44 -12.22 -12.79
CA GLU A 198 -27.03 -12.72 -11.47
C GLU A 198 -26.58 -11.57 -10.58
N ALA A 199 -25.81 -10.63 -11.13
CA ALA A 199 -25.41 -9.42 -10.42
C ALA A 199 -26.61 -8.50 -10.08
N ARG A 200 -27.72 -8.61 -10.83
CA ARG A 200 -28.97 -7.88 -10.54
C ARG A 200 -29.76 -8.58 -9.43
N ALA A 201 -29.93 -9.90 -9.53
CA ALA A 201 -30.62 -10.70 -8.52
C ALA A 201 -29.97 -10.60 -7.13
N ILE A 202 -28.63 -10.59 -7.07
CA ILE A 202 -27.88 -10.42 -5.81
C ILE A 202 -28.13 -9.02 -5.22
N ARG A 203 -28.10 -7.98 -6.06
CA ARG A 203 -28.34 -6.60 -5.60
C ARG A 203 -29.76 -6.39 -5.10
N GLU A 204 -30.74 -6.99 -5.76
CA GLU A 204 -32.15 -6.92 -5.36
C GLU A 204 -32.43 -7.70 -4.07
N ALA A 205 -31.84 -8.88 -3.91
CA ALA A 205 -31.95 -9.67 -2.68
C ALA A 205 -31.34 -8.95 -1.48
N VAL A 206 -30.17 -8.30 -1.65
CA VAL A 206 -29.53 -7.51 -0.58
C VAL A 206 -30.35 -6.24 -0.27
N ALA A 207 -30.94 -5.59 -1.27
CA ALA A 207 -31.76 -4.40 -1.06
C ALA A 207 -33.09 -4.69 -0.33
N ASN A 208 -33.62 -5.90 -0.49
CA ASN A 208 -34.86 -6.34 0.15
C ASN A 208 -34.65 -6.97 1.54
N ALA A 209 -33.41 -7.22 1.95
CA ALA A 209 -33.11 -7.78 3.26
C ALA A 209 -33.39 -6.73 4.36
N SER A 210 -34.37 -7.01 5.21
CA SER A 210 -34.81 -6.11 6.29
C SER A 210 -34.22 -6.45 7.66
N THR A 211 -33.50 -7.59 7.77
CA THR A 211 -32.90 -8.07 9.00
C THR A 211 -31.42 -8.42 8.80
N LEU A 212 -30.64 -8.30 9.88
CA LEU A 212 -29.20 -8.60 9.87
C LEU A 212 -28.93 -10.09 9.57
N GLU A 213 -29.79 -10.97 10.07
CA GLU A 213 -29.73 -12.42 9.83
C GLU A 213 -29.91 -12.76 8.34
N GLU A 214 -30.78 -12.03 7.64
CA GLU A 214 -31.03 -12.22 6.22
C GLU A 214 -29.81 -11.79 5.37
N VAL A 215 -29.16 -10.70 5.75
CA VAL A 215 -27.91 -10.24 5.12
C VAL A 215 -26.78 -11.26 5.34
N GLU A 216 -26.69 -11.85 6.53
CA GLU A 216 -25.65 -12.83 6.88
C GLU A 216 -25.86 -14.15 6.15
N ARG A 217 -27.12 -14.60 6.02
CA ARG A 217 -27.50 -15.75 5.20
C ARG A 217 -27.15 -15.54 3.72
N LEU A 218 -27.43 -14.36 3.16
CA LEU A 218 -27.06 -14.02 1.79
C LEU A 218 -25.53 -14.03 1.59
N ASN A 219 -24.77 -13.52 2.55
CA ASN A 219 -23.31 -13.57 2.51
C ASN A 219 -22.75 -15.00 2.53
N GLN A 220 -23.34 -15.90 3.32
CA GLN A 220 -22.96 -17.32 3.31
C GLN A 220 -23.29 -17.99 1.98
N MET A 221 -24.46 -17.71 1.39
CA MET A 221 -24.85 -18.26 0.08
C MET A 221 -23.90 -17.80 -1.04
N LEU A 222 -23.51 -16.53 -1.03
CA LEU A 222 -22.54 -15.98 -2.00
C LEU A 222 -21.15 -16.60 -1.85
N ARG A 223 -20.70 -16.84 -0.60
CA ARG A 223 -19.43 -17.56 -0.33
C ARG A 223 -19.46 -19.01 -0.82
N ALA A 224 -20.62 -19.65 -0.75
CA ALA A 224 -20.85 -21.00 -1.27
C ALA A 224 -21.07 -21.03 -2.80
N GLY A 225 -21.01 -19.88 -3.49
CA GLY A 225 -21.18 -19.80 -4.94
C GLY A 225 -22.62 -19.96 -5.43
N VAL A 226 -23.61 -19.86 -4.54
CA VAL A 226 -25.04 -20.02 -4.86
C VAL A 226 -25.68 -18.64 -5.07
N VAL A 227 -26.22 -18.40 -6.27
CA VAL A 227 -26.95 -17.17 -6.59
C VAL A 227 -28.42 -17.29 -6.15
N PRO A 228 -28.95 -16.35 -5.36
CA PRO A 228 -30.37 -16.32 -4.99
C PRO A 228 -31.26 -16.29 -6.24
N GLY A 229 -32.21 -17.23 -6.35
CA GLY A 229 -33.19 -17.29 -7.45
C GLY A 229 -32.88 -18.25 -8.60
N LYS A 230 -31.74 -18.96 -8.59
CA LYS A 230 -31.44 -20.00 -9.60
C LYS A 230 -31.76 -21.39 -9.03
N ALA A 231 -32.70 -22.11 -9.64
CA ALA A 231 -32.93 -23.53 -9.34
C ALA A 231 -31.68 -24.34 -9.69
N THR A 232 -31.14 -25.07 -8.73
CA THR A 232 -29.94 -25.92 -8.89
C THR A 232 -30.21 -26.99 -9.96
N LYS A 233 -29.50 -26.94 -11.09
CA LYS A 233 -29.31 -28.16 -11.90
C LYS A 233 -28.42 -29.09 -11.09
N SER A 234 -28.97 -30.22 -10.69
CA SER A 234 -28.26 -31.31 -10.04
C SER A 234 -27.06 -31.76 -10.89
N PRO A 235 -25.94 -32.17 -10.27
CA PRO A 235 -24.84 -32.75 -11.01
C PRO A 235 -25.28 -34.12 -11.54
N SER A 236 -25.12 -34.28 -12.86
CA SER A 236 -25.31 -35.54 -13.58
C SER A 236 -24.45 -36.64 -12.97
N LYS A 237 -25.11 -37.73 -12.54
CA LYS A 237 -24.47 -39.02 -12.29
C LYS A 237 -23.84 -39.53 -13.59
N ASN A 238 -22.52 -39.68 -13.60
CA ASN A 238 -21.87 -40.70 -14.41
C ASN A 238 -20.97 -41.49 -13.48
N GLY A 239 -21.35 -42.74 -13.25
CA GLY A 239 -20.66 -43.65 -12.35
C GLY A 239 -19.37 -44.20 -12.96
N ASN A 240 -18.44 -44.54 -12.09
CA ASN A 240 -17.74 -45.80 -12.23
C ASN A 240 -17.51 -46.38 -10.84
N ALA A 241 -17.92 -47.64 -10.68
CA ALA A 241 -17.85 -48.42 -9.46
C ALA A 241 -16.45 -49.04 -9.29
N ASN A 242 -16.12 -49.29 -8.02
CA ASN A 242 -15.19 -50.27 -7.41
C ASN A 242 -14.78 -49.62 -6.07
N GLY A 243 -15.17 -50.07 -4.88
CA GLY A 243 -15.41 -51.43 -4.39
C GLY A 243 -14.32 -51.74 -3.35
N GLU A 244 -14.72 -52.12 -2.13
CA GLU A 244 -13.92 -52.67 -1.01
C GLU A 244 -13.12 -51.65 -0.17
N ASP A 245 -12.89 -51.80 1.14
CA ASP A 245 -13.48 -52.45 2.32
C ASP A 245 -12.68 -51.83 3.50
N MET A 246 -13.32 -51.34 4.57
CA MET A 246 -13.37 -51.94 5.91
C MET A 246 -12.13 -51.62 6.81
N GLU A 247 -12.45 -51.41 8.10
CA GLU A 247 -11.58 -51.40 9.30
C GLU A 247 -10.99 -50.04 9.76
N GLU A 248 -11.64 -49.46 10.77
CA GLU A 248 -11.07 -48.49 11.72
C GLU A 248 -10.27 -49.27 12.78
N GLU A 249 -8.96 -49.06 12.85
CA GLU A 249 -8.12 -49.48 13.99
C GLU A 249 -8.10 -48.37 15.05
N GLU A 250 -8.48 -48.76 16.27
CA GLU A 250 -8.19 -48.03 17.51
C GLU A 250 -6.69 -48.12 17.83
N ASP A 251 -6.09 -47.04 18.31
CA ASP A 251 -4.82 -47.13 19.05
C ASP A 251 -4.80 -46.13 20.23
N GLU A 252 -4.43 -46.70 21.38
CA GLU A 252 -4.41 -46.17 22.74
C GLU A 252 -3.38 -45.03 22.99
N PRO A 253 -3.51 -44.28 24.10
CA PRO A 253 -2.56 -43.24 24.47
C PRO A 253 -1.30 -43.79 25.19
N ILE A 254 -0.15 -43.22 24.85
CA ILE A 254 1.15 -43.52 25.47
C ILE A 254 1.29 -42.73 26.78
N GLU A 255 1.47 -43.43 27.91
CA GLU A 255 2.01 -42.87 29.17
C GLU A 255 3.54 -42.99 29.22
N ASN A 256 4.17 -41.86 29.60
CA ASN A 256 5.51 -41.62 30.17
C ASN A 256 6.77 -42.28 29.58
#